data_AF-A0A944DM06-F1
#
_entry.id   AF-A0A944DM06-F1
#
_cell.length_a   1.000
_cell.length_b   1.000
_cell.length_c   1.000
_cell.angle_alpha   90.00
_cell.angle_beta   90.00
_cell.angle_gamma   90.00
#
_symmetry.space_group_name_H-M   'P 1'
#
loop_
_entity.id
_entity.type
_entity.pdbx_description
1 polymer ?
#
loop_
_entity_poly.entity_id
_entity_poly.type
_entity_poly.pdbx_seq_one_letter_code
_entity_poly.pdbx_strand_id
1 'polypeptide(L)' 'ETLKRVPEEEEVLEVEGLRIIIKKMKGPKIILAKVLMLG' A
#
# COMPACT_ATOMS: atom_id res chain seq x y z
N GLU A 1 -3.25 6.85 -9.80
CA GLU A 1 -1.88 7.43 -9.85
C GLU A 1 -0.85 6.43 -9.30
N THR A 2 0.41 6.40 -9.77
CA THR A 2 1.41 5.39 -9.37
C THR A 2 2.44 5.98 -8.39
N LEU A 3 2.84 5.21 -7.37
CA LEU A 3 3.89 5.58 -6.42
C LEU A 3 5.23 5.82 -7.14
N LYS A 4 5.87 6.96 -6.85
CA LYS A 4 7.19 7.33 -7.38
C LYS A 4 8.36 6.92 -6.46
N ARG A 5 8.08 6.16 -5.40
CA ARG A 5 9.06 5.66 -4.44
C ARG A 5 8.67 4.27 -3.94
N VAL A 6 9.63 3.57 -3.35
CA VAL A 6 9.36 2.32 -2.63
C VAL A 6 8.62 2.67 -1.33
N PRO A 7 7.47 2.03 -1.03
CA PRO A 7 6.78 2.23 0.23
C PRO A 7 7.41 1.40 1.36
N GLU A 8 7.10 1.75 2.60
CA GLU A 8 7.57 1.04 3.79
C GLU A 8 6.55 -0.02 4.25
N GLU A 9 7.00 -1.00 5.04
CA GLU A 9 6.09 -1.91 5.71
C GLU A 9 5.24 -1.14 6.73
N GLU A 10 3.97 -1.51 6.87
CA GLU A 10 2.95 -0.78 7.65
C GLU A 10 2.52 0.58 7.10
N GLU A 11 3.13 1.06 6.00
CA GLU A 11 2.72 2.29 5.34
C GLU A 11 1.24 2.23 4.89
N VAL A 12 0.52 3.32 5.13
CA VAL A 12 -0.88 3.49 4.73
C VAL A 12 -0.97 4.47 3.59
N LEU A 13 -1.63 4.05 2.51
CA LEU A 13 -1.86 4.82 1.31
C LEU A 13 -3.36 4.94 1.08
N GLU A 14 -3.83 6.14 0.73
CA GLU A 14 -5.21 6.38 0.33
C GLU A 14 -5.24 6.85 -1.11
N VAL A 15 -5.98 6.14 -1.96
CA VAL A 15 -6.08 6.43 -3.40
C VAL A 15 -7.45 6.01 -3.90
N GLU A 16 -8.14 6.89 -4.64
CA GLU A 16 -9.41 6.58 -5.33
C GLU A 16 -10.46 5.89 -4.43
N GLY A 17 -10.59 6.32 -3.17
CA GLY A 17 -11.54 5.73 -2.22
C GLY A 17 -11.11 4.39 -1.62
N LEU A 18 -9.87 3.96 -1.85
CA LEU A 18 -9.28 2.79 -1.22
C LEU A 18 -8.26 3.22 -0.16
N ARG A 19 -8.23 2.46 0.94
CA ARG A 19 -7.12 2.48 1.90
C ARG A 19 -6.31 1.20 1.76
N ILE A 20 -5.07 1.34 1.33
CA ILE A 20 -4.10 0.26 1.15
C ILE A 20 -3.10 0.33 2.31
N ILE A 21 -2.94 -0.77 3.04
CA ILE A 21 -1.98 -0.89 4.13
C ILE A 21 -0.95 -1.93 3.72
N ILE A 22 0.31 -1.52 3.58
CA ILE A 22 1.40 -2.44 3.25
C ILE A 22 1.66 -3.34 4.47
N LYS A 23 1.62 -4.66 4.28
CA LYS A 23 1.76 -5.64 5.37
C LYS A 23 3.03 -6.46 5.31
N LYS A 24 3.63 -6.62 4.13
CA LYS A 24 4.88 -7.35 3.98
C LYS A 24 5.64 -6.88 2.75
N MET A 25 6.89 -6.50 2.94
CA MET A 25 7.81 -6.14 1.87
C MET A 25 8.88 -7.23 1.65
N LYS A 26 9.41 -7.33 0.42
CA LYS A 26 10.64 -8.08 0.10
C LYS A 26 11.47 -7.25 -0.88
N GLY A 27 12.47 -6.53 -0.36
CA GLY A 27 13.17 -5.51 -1.13
C GLY A 27 12.17 -4.49 -1.68
N PRO A 28 12.19 -4.15 -2.99
CA PRO A 28 11.27 -3.18 -3.58
C PRO A 28 9.86 -3.75 -3.87
N LYS A 29 9.58 -5.02 -3.56
CA LYS A 29 8.32 -5.68 -3.88
C LYS A 29 7.39 -5.75 -2.66
N ILE A 30 6.15 -5.30 -2.85
CA ILE A 30 5.05 -5.57 -1.92
C ILE A 30 4.62 -7.02 -2.10
N ILE A 31 4.69 -7.81 -1.03
CA ILE A 31 4.26 -9.22 -1.03
C ILE A 31 2.82 -9.35 -0.51
N LEU A 32 2.44 -8.52 0.46
CA LEU A 32 1.10 -8.50 1.03
C LEU A 32 0.67 -7.06 1.35
N ALA A 33 -0.56 -6.73 0.99
CA ALA A 33 -1.23 -5.51 1.40
C ALA A 33 -2.67 -5.82 1.80
N LYS A 34 -3.19 -5.10 2.80
CA LYS A 34 -4.61 -5.11 3.16
C LYS A 34 -5.27 -3.94 2.46
N VAL A 35 -6.31 -4.20 1.68
CA VAL A 35 -7.07 -3.17 0.96
C VAL A 35 -8.46 -3.06 1.57
N LEU A 36 -8.90 -1.83 1.84
CA LEU A 36 -10.21 -1.50 2.35
C LEU A 36 -10.87 -0.50 1.41
N MET A 37 -12.15 -0.71 1.10
CA MET A 37 -12.97 0.33 0.46
C MET A 37 -13.39 1.33 1.53
N LEU A 38 -13.18 2.61 1.25
CA LEU A 38 -13.73 3.72 2.03
C LEU A 38 -15.07 4.07 1.36
N GLY A 39 -16.16 3.60 1.99
CA GLY A 39 -17.53 3.91 1.56
C GLY A 39 -17.95 5.33 1.90
#